data_AF-A0A2J8TI62-F1
#
_entry.id   AF-A0A2J8TI62-F1
#
_cell.length_a   1.000
_cell.length_b   1.000
_cell.length_c   1.000
_cell.angle_alpha   90.00
_cell.angle_beta   90.00
_cell.angle_gamma   90.00
#
_symmetry.space_group_name_H-M   'P 1'
#
loop_
_entity.id
_entity.type
_entity.pdbx_description
1 polymer ?
#
loop_
_entity_poly.entity_id
_entity_poly.type
_entity_poly.pdbx_seq_one_letter_code
_entity_poly.pdbx_strand_id
1 'polypeptide(L)'
;MPLLHRKPFVRQKPPADLRPDEEVFYCKVTNEIFRHYDDFFERTILCNSLVWSCAVTGRPGLTYQEALESEKKARQNLQSFPEPLIIPVLYLTSLTHRSRLHEICDDIFAYVKDRYFVEETVEVIRNNGARLQCRILEVLPPSHQNGFANGHVNSVDGETIIISDSDDSETQSCSFQNGKKKDTIDPLLFKYKVQPTKKELYESAIVKATQISRRKHLFSRDKLKLFLKQHCEPQDGVIKIKASSLSTYKIAEQDFSYFFPDDPPTFIFSPANRRRGRPPKRIPISQEDNVANKQTLASCRNKATKERDKLLKQEEMKSLAFEKAKLKREKADALEAKKKEKEDKEKKREELKKIVEEERLKKKEEKERLKVEREKEREKLREEKRKYVEYLKQWSKPREDMECDDLKAIAEEEEEVAKEQLTDADTKGCSLKSLDLDSCTLSEILRLHILASGADVTSANAKYRYQKRGGFDATDDACMELRLSNPSLVKKLSSTSVYDLTPGEKMKILHALCGKLLTLVSTRDFIEDYVDILRQAKQEFRELKAEQHRKEREEAAAREEEREDFDTSIESKDTEQKELDQDMVTEDEDDPGSHKRGRRGNTEIS
;
A
#
# COMPACT_ATOMS: atom_id res chain seq x y z
N MET A 1 -2.71 36.60 3.64
CA MET A 1 -2.47 37.56 2.55
C MET A 1 -1.30 36.99 1.78
N PRO A 2 -1.39 36.88 0.45
CA PRO A 2 -0.41 36.20 -0.37
C PRO A 2 1.02 36.65 -0.07
N LEU A 3 1.94 35.68 -0.05
CA LEU A 3 3.36 35.94 0.19
C LEU A 3 4.07 36.17 -1.15
N LEU A 4 4.52 37.40 -1.39
CA LEU A 4 5.33 37.76 -2.55
C LEU A 4 6.76 37.23 -2.35
N HIS A 5 7.25 36.40 -3.27
CA HIS A 5 8.57 35.75 -3.13
C HIS A 5 8.76 35.06 -1.76
N ARG A 6 7.68 34.45 -1.21
CA ARG A 6 7.59 33.83 0.12
C ARG A 6 7.76 34.78 1.33
N LYS A 7 7.82 36.10 1.12
CA LYS A 7 7.81 37.13 2.18
C LYS A 7 6.41 37.71 2.37
N PRO A 8 6.05 38.22 3.57
CA PRO A 8 4.80 38.95 3.77
C PRO A 8 4.71 40.14 2.81
N PHE A 9 3.64 40.20 2.01
CA PHE A 9 3.31 41.36 1.20
C PHE A 9 2.56 42.39 2.04
N VAL A 10 2.88 43.66 1.84
CA VAL A 10 2.20 44.80 2.48
C VAL A 10 1.66 45.68 1.37
N ARG A 11 0.36 45.95 1.41
CA ARG A 11 -0.30 46.88 0.49
C ARG A 11 0.10 48.31 0.80
N GLN A 12 0.23 49.14 -0.23
CA GLN A 12 0.31 50.58 -0.08
C GLN A 12 -1.02 51.09 0.50
N LYS A 13 -0.94 52.10 1.37
CA LYS A 13 -2.11 52.83 1.84
C LYS A 13 -2.52 53.84 0.76
N PRO A 14 -3.81 54.22 0.66
CA PRO A 14 -4.22 55.37 -0.13
C PRO A 14 -3.41 56.63 0.25
N PRO A 15 -3.12 57.54 -0.69
CA PRO A 15 -2.50 58.83 -0.36
C PRO A 15 -3.31 59.58 0.69
N ALA A 16 -2.65 60.11 1.72
CA ALA A 16 -3.32 60.75 2.86
C ALA A 16 -3.95 62.11 2.51
N ASP A 17 -3.57 62.66 1.36
CA ASP A 17 -3.96 63.94 0.77
C ASP A 17 -4.87 63.77 -0.46
N LEU A 18 -5.36 62.55 -0.71
CA LEU A 18 -6.28 62.23 -1.81
C LEU A 18 -7.62 62.97 -1.63
N ARG A 19 -8.08 63.70 -2.64
CA ARG A 19 -9.37 64.41 -2.58
C ARG A 19 -10.55 63.47 -2.92
N PRO A 20 -11.77 63.75 -2.42
CA PRO A 20 -12.96 62.97 -2.77
C PRO A 20 -13.36 63.03 -4.25
N ASP A 21 -12.88 64.05 -4.97
CA ASP A 21 -13.17 64.35 -6.37
C ASP A 21 -11.97 64.11 -7.31
N GLU A 22 -10.92 63.43 -6.85
CA GLU A 22 -9.71 63.14 -7.63
C GLU A 22 -9.82 61.85 -8.44
N GLU A 23 -9.55 61.92 -9.75
CA GLU A 23 -9.48 60.74 -10.62
C GLU A 23 -8.21 59.92 -10.35
N VAL A 24 -8.36 58.61 -10.16
CA VAL A 24 -7.28 57.70 -9.76
C VAL A 24 -7.42 56.29 -10.34
N PHE A 25 -6.28 55.62 -10.52
CA PHE A 25 -6.24 54.24 -10.99
C PHE A 25 -6.44 53.26 -9.83
N TYR A 26 -7.53 52.48 -9.88
CA TYR A 26 -7.90 51.53 -8.82
C TYR A 26 -7.60 50.07 -9.19
N CYS A 27 -6.66 49.45 -8.47
CA CYS A 27 -6.37 48.02 -8.64
C CYS A 27 -7.41 47.16 -7.90
N LYS A 28 -8.44 46.74 -8.61
CA LYS A 28 -9.58 45.91 -8.11
C LYS A 28 -9.19 44.60 -7.42
N VAL A 29 -7.96 44.11 -7.59
CA VAL A 29 -7.50 42.83 -7.02
C VAL A 29 -6.86 43.03 -5.65
N THR A 30 -6.04 44.08 -5.49
CA THR A 30 -5.39 44.42 -4.21
C THR A 30 -6.17 45.46 -3.40
N ASN A 31 -7.18 46.09 -3.97
CA ASN A 31 -7.88 47.26 -3.43
C ASN A 31 -6.92 48.42 -3.11
N GLU A 32 -5.98 48.69 -4.03
CA GLU A 32 -4.99 49.77 -3.93
C GLU A 32 -5.31 50.89 -4.93
N ILE A 33 -4.90 52.11 -4.59
CA ILE A 33 -5.18 53.34 -5.35
C ILE A 33 -3.84 53.98 -5.75
N PHE A 34 -3.74 54.37 -7.02
CA PHE A 34 -2.54 54.95 -7.62
C PHE A 34 -2.89 56.25 -8.37
N ARG A 35 -2.05 57.29 -8.26
CA ARG A 35 -2.22 58.53 -9.05
C ARG A 35 -1.61 58.42 -10.45
N HIS A 36 -0.55 57.64 -10.61
CA HIS A 36 0.11 57.44 -11.90
C HIS A 36 -0.28 56.11 -12.54
N TYR A 37 -0.36 56.10 -13.88
CA TYR A 37 -0.68 54.89 -14.64
C TYR A 37 0.40 53.82 -14.50
N ASP A 38 1.67 54.21 -14.47
CA ASP A 38 2.80 53.29 -14.45
C ASP A 38 2.85 52.46 -13.14
N ASP A 39 2.63 53.10 -11.98
CA ASP A 39 2.52 52.39 -10.69
C ASP A 39 1.40 51.33 -10.70
N PHE A 40 0.24 51.68 -11.29
CA PHE A 40 -0.90 50.80 -11.44
C PHE A 40 -0.63 49.66 -12.44
N PHE A 41 0.09 49.95 -13.53
CA PHE A 41 0.46 48.98 -14.55
C PHE A 41 1.50 47.98 -14.01
N GLU A 42 2.55 48.46 -13.32
CA GLU A 42 3.48 47.61 -12.57
C GLU A 42 2.75 46.76 -11.53
N ARG A 43 1.81 47.33 -10.76
CA ARG A 43 1.00 46.56 -9.81
C ARG A 43 0.21 45.46 -10.48
N THR A 44 -0.37 45.74 -11.65
CA THR A 44 -1.16 44.79 -12.42
C THR A 44 -0.31 43.66 -12.98
N ILE A 45 0.88 43.96 -13.53
CA ILE A 45 1.88 42.96 -13.95
C ILE A 45 2.31 42.11 -12.74
N LEU A 46 2.61 42.73 -11.60
CA LEU A 46 3.03 42.03 -10.39
C LEU A 46 1.94 41.07 -9.88
N CYS A 47 0.68 41.47 -9.88
CA CYS A 47 -0.44 40.62 -9.46
C CYS A 47 -0.67 39.42 -10.40
N ASN A 48 -0.44 39.61 -11.70
CA ASN A 48 -0.59 38.58 -12.74
C ASN A 48 0.66 37.70 -12.91
N SER A 49 1.78 38.04 -12.27
CA SER A 49 3.02 37.27 -12.31
C SER A 49 2.97 36.08 -11.35
N LEU A 50 3.57 34.94 -11.72
CA LEU A 50 3.58 33.69 -10.93
C LEU A 50 4.55 33.70 -9.72
N VAL A 51 4.79 34.88 -9.14
CA VAL A 51 5.75 35.13 -8.05
C VAL A 51 5.13 35.00 -6.64
N TRP A 52 3.82 34.73 -6.56
CA TRP A 52 3.11 34.63 -5.30
C TRP A 52 3.09 33.21 -4.76
N SER A 53 2.84 33.14 -3.45
CA SER A 53 2.62 31.90 -2.73
C SER A 53 1.50 32.07 -1.71
N CYS A 54 0.62 31.07 -1.59
CA CYS A 54 -0.47 31.08 -0.62
C CYS A 54 0.09 31.01 0.80
N ALA A 55 -0.21 31.96 1.70
CA ALA A 55 0.39 31.97 3.03
C ALA A 55 0.01 30.75 3.89
N VAL A 56 -1.18 30.19 3.67
CA VAL A 56 -1.70 29.06 4.46
C VAL A 56 -1.14 27.73 3.97
N THR A 57 -1.23 27.42 2.67
CA THR A 57 -0.70 26.15 2.12
C THR A 57 0.81 26.20 1.87
N GLY A 58 1.36 27.38 1.60
CA GLY A 58 2.71 27.59 1.08
C GLY A 58 2.93 27.13 -0.36
N ARG A 59 1.87 26.84 -1.13
CA ARG A 59 1.98 26.54 -2.57
C ARG A 59 2.57 27.77 -3.30
N PRO A 60 3.72 27.64 -3.98
CA PRO A 60 4.31 28.71 -4.80
C PRO A 60 3.81 28.63 -6.25
N GLY A 61 4.25 29.58 -7.09
CA GLY A 61 3.96 29.57 -8.52
C GLY A 61 2.52 29.97 -8.83
N LEU A 62 1.98 30.93 -8.08
CA LEU A 62 0.61 31.41 -8.21
C LEU A 62 0.62 32.90 -8.62
N THR A 63 -0.45 33.33 -9.29
CA THR A 63 -0.84 34.74 -9.31
C THR A 63 -1.36 35.19 -7.93
N TYR A 64 -1.50 36.49 -7.72
CA TYR A 64 -2.05 37.03 -6.47
C TYR A 64 -3.49 36.57 -6.21
N GLN A 65 -4.31 36.48 -7.26
CA GLN A 65 -5.71 36.04 -7.17
C GLN A 65 -5.81 34.54 -6.84
N GLU A 66 -5.06 33.68 -7.53
CA GLU A 66 -5.01 32.24 -7.21
C GLU A 66 -4.46 31.98 -5.81
N ALA A 67 -3.53 32.82 -5.33
CA ALA A 67 -3.04 32.75 -3.95
C ALA A 67 -4.14 33.13 -2.94
N LEU A 68 -4.95 34.17 -3.20
CA LEU A 68 -6.11 34.51 -2.36
C LEU A 68 -7.17 33.39 -2.34
N GLU A 69 -7.47 32.79 -3.49
CA GLU A 69 -8.43 31.69 -3.61
C GLU A 69 -7.91 30.42 -2.92
N SER A 70 -6.61 30.12 -3.06
CA SER A 70 -5.94 29.05 -2.32
C SER A 70 -5.98 29.29 -0.81
N GLU A 71 -5.75 30.52 -0.34
CA GLU A 71 -5.89 30.86 1.08
C GLU A 71 -7.34 30.72 1.57
N LYS A 72 -8.34 31.15 0.78
CA LYS A 72 -9.76 31.03 1.12
C LYS A 72 -10.17 29.56 1.25
N LYS A 73 -9.86 28.74 0.24
CA LYS A 73 -10.12 27.29 0.23
C LYS A 73 -9.41 26.58 1.38
N ALA A 74 -8.17 26.98 1.70
CA ALA A 74 -7.42 26.44 2.83
C ALA A 74 -8.07 26.76 4.19
N ARG A 75 -8.52 28.00 4.42
CA ARG A 75 -9.24 28.38 5.65
C ARG A 75 -10.57 27.62 5.78
N GLN A 76 -11.35 27.52 4.71
CA GLN A 76 -12.61 26.78 4.70
C GLN A 76 -12.40 25.29 5.01
N ASN A 77 -11.31 24.70 4.50
CA ASN A 77 -10.95 23.32 4.82
C ASN A 77 -10.60 23.15 6.32
N LEU A 78 -9.84 24.09 6.89
CA LEU A 78 -9.48 24.11 8.32
C LEU A 78 -10.67 24.37 9.26
N GLN A 79 -11.64 25.19 8.86
CA GLN A 79 -12.90 25.39 9.61
C GLN A 79 -13.73 24.10 9.78
N SER A 80 -13.43 23.07 8.98
CA SER A 80 -14.05 21.74 9.07
C SER A 80 -13.13 20.67 9.71
N PHE A 81 -12.09 21.09 10.44
CA PHE A 81 -11.24 20.19 11.22
C PHE A 81 -11.96 19.79 12.54
N PRO A 82 -11.92 18.52 12.98
CA PRO A 82 -12.63 18.12 14.20
C PRO A 82 -11.98 18.72 15.46
N GLU A 83 -12.76 19.52 16.19
CA GLU A 83 -12.35 20.10 17.48
C GLU A 83 -11.83 19.06 18.50
N PRO A 84 -12.48 17.90 18.70
CA PRO A 84 -11.95 16.86 19.61
C PRO A 84 -10.59 16.26 19.21
N LEU A 85 -10.14 16.46 17.97
CA LEU A 85 -8.82 16.01 17.52
C LEU A 85 -7.73 17.09 17.65
N ILE A 86 -8.07 18.35 17.94
CA ILE A 86 -7.11 19.46 18.02
C ILE A 86 -6.08 19.20 19.13
N ILE A 87 -6.54 18.94 20.36
CA ILE A 87 -5.65 18.76 21.51
C ILE A 87 -4.86 17.43 21.40
N PRO A 88 -5.47 16.27 21.08
CA PRO A 88 -4.71 15.03 20.86
C PRO A 88 -3.66 15.14 19.73
N VAL A 89 -3.97 15.78 18.60
CA VAL A 89 -2.99 15.96 17.51
C VAL A 89 -1.82 16.84 17.95
N LEU A 90 -2.09 17.93 18.68
CA LEU A 90 -1.03 18.79 19.20
C LEU A 90 -0.19 18.07 20.27
N TYR A 91 -0.81 17.34 21.19
CA TYR A 91 -0.10 16.53 22.17
C TYR A 91 0.78 15.46 21.50
N LEU A 92 0.24 14.70 20.55
CA LEU A 92 1.03 13.73 19.76
C LEU A 92 2.18 14.41 19.01
N THR A 93 2.03 15.67 18.58
CA THR A 93 3.11 16.43 17.94
C THR A 93 4.27 16.71 18.90
N SER A 94 4.02 16.99 20.19
CA SER A 94 5.10 17.27 21.16
C SER A 94 5.97 16.04 21.44
N LEU A 95 5.42 14.82 21.26
CA LEU A 95 6.13 13.55 21.34
C LEU A 95 6.96 13.22 20.08
N THR A 96 6.80 13.95 18.96
CA THR A 96 7.53 13.68 17.71
C THR A 96 8.84 14.47 17.61
N HIS A 97 9.92 13.79 17.23
CA HIS A 97 11.23 14.40 16.98
C HIS A 97 11.64 14.25 15.51
N ARG A 98 10.92 14.95 14.62
CA ARG A 98 11.15 14.93 13.16
C ARG A 98 11.62 16.29 12.63
N SER A 99 12.33 16.25 11.51
CA SER A 99 12.86 17.46 10.84
C SER A 99 11.92 18.03 9.77
N ARG A 100 10.93 17.26 9.30
CA ARG A 100 10.03 17.66 8.22
C ARG A 100 8.56 17.47 8.55
N LEU A 101 7.73 18.41 8.09
CA LEU A 101 6.31 18.47 8.42
C LEU A 101 5.51 17.26 7.91
N HIS A 102 5.96 16.64 6.80
CA HIS A 102 5.32 15.43 6.29
C HIS A 102 5.63 14.20 7.16
N GLU A 103 6.82 14.11 7.76
CA GLU A 103 7.20 13.01 8.65
C GLU A 103 6.28 13.00 9.88
N ILE A 104 6.09 14.15 10.54
CA ILE A 104 5.13 14.33 11.66
C ILE A 104 3.69 14.05 11.21
N CYS A 105 3.29 14.59 10.06
CA CYS A 105 1.95 14.37 9.53
C CYS A 105 1.65 12.89 9.29
N ASP A 106 2.64 12.11 8.88
CA ASP A 106 2.48 10.70 8.56
C ASP A 106 2.48 9.85 9.83
N ASP A 107 3.37 10.13 10.79
CA ASP A 107 3.39 9.52 12.12
C ASP A 107 2.03 9.71 12.84
N ILE A 108 1.55 10.96 12.93
CA ILE A 108 0.30 11.30 13.61
C ILE A 108 -0.90 10.76 12.83
N PHE A 109 -0.91 10.83 11.50
CA PHE A 109 -2.01 10.26 10.72
C PHE A 109 -2.09 8.74 10.91
N ALA A 110 -0.95 8.04 10.95
CA ALA A 110 -0.90 6.60 11.21
C ALA A 110 -1.38 6.22 12.62
N TYR A 111 -1.10 7.04 13.64
CA TYR A 111 -1.60 6.81 15.00
C TYR A 111 -3.10 7.10 15.15
N VAL A 112 -3.56 8.23 14.61
CA VAL A 112 -4.93 8.76 14.77
C VAL A 112 -5.94 8.05 13.89
N LYS A 113 -5.59 7.59 12.68
CA LYS A 113 -6.56 7.06 11.69
C LYS A 113 -7.47 5.93 12.23
N ASP A 114 -6.93 5.04 13.09
CA ASP A 114 -7.58 3.82 13.58
C ASP A 114 -8.04 3.94 15.05
N ARG A 115 -7.64 4.99 15.76
CA ARG A 115 -8.06 5.31 17.14
C ARG A 115 -9.10 6.41 17.13
N TYR A 116 -10.11 6.31 18.00
CA TYR A 116 -11.15 7.33 18.13
C TYR A 116 -11.08 8.01 19.49
N PHE A 117 -11.40 9.30 19.56
CA PHE A 117 -11.15 10.12 20.75
C PHE A 117 -12.45 10.52 21.47
N VAL A 118 -12.35 10.83 22.75
CA VAL A 118 -13.49 11.30 23.55
C VAL A 118 -14.06 12.59 22.95
N GLU A 119 -15.38 12.75 23.00
CA GLU A 119 -16.18 13.76 22.32
C GLU A 119 -16.18 13.76 20.78
N GLU A 120 -15.44 12.86 20.13
CA GLU A 120 -15.42 12.73 18.66
C GLU A 120 -16.78 12.26 18.12
N THR A 121 -17.19 12.83 16.97
CA THR A 121 -18.44 12.47 16.28
C THR A 121 -18.16 11.49 15.14
N VAL A 122 -18.77 10.30 15.24
CA VAL A 122 -18.49 9.12 14.40
C VAL A 122 -19.78 8.49 13.85
N GLU A 123 -19.64 7.65 12.83
CA GLU A 123 -20.73 6.84 12.26
C GLU A 123 -20.59 5.38 12.70
N VAL A 124 -21.56 4.93 13.48
CA VAL A 124 -21.62 3.59 14.09
C VAL A 124 -22.58 2.71 13.29
N ILE A 125 -22.13 1.50 12.93
CA ILE A 125 -22.93 0.50 12.22
C ILE A 125 -23.62 -0.40 13.25
N ARG A 126 -24.96 -0.35 13.31
CA ARG A 126 -25.79 -1.25 14.12
C ARG A 126 -25.86 -2.65 13.50
N ASN A 127 -26.23 -3.65 14.31
CA ASN A 127 -26.35 -5.06 13.88
C ASN A 127 -27.36 -5.28 12.73
N ASN A 128 -28.28 -4.33 12.50
CA ASN A 128 -29.22 -4.33 11.36
C ASN A 128 -28.69 -3.56 10.12
N GLY A 129 -27.39 -3.26 10.06
CA GLY A 129 -26.74 -2.52 8.97
C GLY A 129 -26.98 -1.00 8.97
N ALA A 130 -27.88 -0.48 9.82
CA ALA A 130 -28.17 0.95 9.88
C ALA A 130 -26.97 1.74 10.44
N ARG A 131 -26.61 2.83 9.76
CA ARG A 131 -25.49 3.71 10.15
C ARG A 131 -26.03 4.91 10.93
N LEU A 132 -25.61 5.05 12.19
CA LEU A 132 -26.08 6.07 13.13
C LEU A 132 -24.95 7.05 13.47
N GLN A 133 -25.25 8.34 13.55
CA GLN A 133 -24.29 9.34 14.03
C GLN A 133 -24.29 9.36 15.57
N CYS A 134 -23.13 9.14 16.16
CA CYS A 134 -22.92 9.12 17.60
C CYS A 134 -21.73 10.00 18.01
N ARG A 135 -21.71 10.43 19.27
CA ARG A 135 -20.57 11.03 19.96
C ARG A 135 -19.92 9.97 20.86
N ILE A 136 -18.59 9.96 20.96
CA ILE A 136 -17.87 9.07 21.88
C ILE A 136 -17.82 9.72 23.27
N LEU A 137 -18.25 8.97 24.29
CA LEU A 137 -18.20 9.41 25.69
C LEU A 137 -16.98 8.86 26.43
N GLU A 138 -16.51 7.66 26.06
CA GLU A 138 -15.51 6.92 26.83
C GLU A 138 -14.81 5.91 25.92
N VAL A 139 -13.49 5.80 26.06
CA VAL A 139 -12.68 4.74 25.45
C VAL A 139 -12.38 3.71 26.52
N LEU A 140 -12.68 2.44 26.25
CA LEU A 140 -12.54 1.33 27.19
C LEU A 140 -11.37 0.43 26.73
N PRO A 141 -10.30 0.27 27.54
CA PRO A 141 -9.19 -0.61 27.20
C PRO A 141 -9.62 -2.08 27.19
N PRO A 142 -8.92 -2.96 26.45
CA PRO A 142 -9.16 -4.40 26.53
C PRO A 142 -8.84 -4.94 27.93
N SER A 143 -9.73 -5.75 28.48
CA SER A 143 -9.55 -6.40 29.77
C SER A 143 -8.34 -7.35 29.73
N HIS A 144 -7.34 -7.10 30.58
CA HIS A 144 -6.12 -7.91 30.63
C HIS A 144 -6.39 -9.35 31.07
N GLN A 145 -6.49 -10.29 30.12
CA GLN A 145 -6.36 -11.72 30.41
C GLN A 145 -4.89 -12.08 30.62
N ASN A 146 -4.34 -11.74 31.79
CA ASN A 146 -3.16 -12.43 32.30
C ASN A 146 -3.55 -13.88 32.63
N GLY A 147 -2.69 -14.84 32.25
CA GLY A 147 -3.03 -16.26 32.31
C GLY A 147 -2.99 -16.87 33.72
N PHE A 148 -3.88 -17.84 33.92
CA PHE A 148 -3.80 -18.95 34.88
C PHE A 148 -3.33 -18.66 36.33
N ALA A 149 -4.31 -18.50 37.22
CA ALA A 149 -4.26 -19.08 38.55
C ALA A 149 -5.59 -19.79 38.83
N ASN A 150 -5.55 -21.04 39.31
CA ASN A 150 -6.76 -21.75 39.72
C ASN A 150 -7.27 -21.18 41.05
N GLY A 151 -8.48 -20.61 41.05
CA GLY A 151 -9.12 -20.04 42.24
C GLY A 151 -10.61 -20.35 42.25
N HIS A 152 -11.02 -21.35 43.03
CA HIS A 152 -12.41 -21.78 43.15
C HIS A 152 -13.17 -20.79 44.05
N VAL A 153 -14.00 -19.92 43.46
CA VAL A 153 -14.82 -18.96 44.22
C VAL A 153 -16.26 -19.45 44.39
N ASN A 154 -16.58 -19.92 45.60
CA ASN A 154 -17.96 -19.94 46.10
C ASN A 154 -18.17 -18.76 47.06
N SER A 155 -19.38 -18.23 47.09
CA SER A 155 -19.77 -17.05 47.88
C SER A 155 -19.67 -17.25 49.39
N VAL A 156 -19.25 -16.21 50.13
CA VAL A 156 -19.89 -15.66 51.36
C VAL A 156 -19.12 -14.40 51.85
N ASP A 157 -19.84 -13.57 52.60
CA ASP A 157 -19.47 -12.23 53.12
C ASP A 157 -18.32 -12.21 54.15
N GLY A 158 -17.72 -11.04 54.41
CA GLY A 158 -16.75 -10.86 55.51
C GLY A 158 -15.89 -9.59 55.47
N GLU A 159 -16.36 -8.52 56.11
CA GLU A 159 -15.68 -7.25 56.38
C GLU A 159 -14.37 -7.37 57.20
N THR A 160 -13.32 -6.59 56.89
CA THR A 160 -12.17 -6.26 57.77
C THR A 160 -11.43 -5.00 57.25
N ILE A 161 -10.76 -4.26 58.15
CA ILE A 161 -10.37 -2.85 57.99
C ILE A 161 -8.85 -2.63 58.20
N ILE A 162 -8.26 -1.74 57.38
CA ILE A 162 -7.01 -0.93 57.53
C ILE A 162 -5.79 -1.53 58.27
N ILE A 163 -4.63 -1.56 57.60
CA ILE A 163 -3.40 -0.91 58.10
C ILE A 163 -2.78 -0.07 56.96
N SER A 164 -2.40 1.17 57.27
CA SER A 164 -1.48 2.01 56.49
C SER A 164 -0.29 2.37 57.38
N ASP A 165 0.91 2.55 56.81
CA ASP A 165 2.05 3.12 57.53
C ASP A 165 3.03 3.83 56.57
N SER A 166 3.72 4.86 57.08
CA SER A 166 5.04 5.46 56.74
C SER A 166 5.61 5.40 55.30
N ASP A 167 6.28 6.42 54.75
CA ASP A 167 6.63 7.80 55.18
C ASP A 167 7.13 8.60 53.94
N ASP A 168 7.49 9.88 54.12
CA ASP A 168 7.81 10.89 53.08
C ASP A 168 9.25 10.86 52.51
N SER A 169 9.44 11.36 51.28
CA SER A 169 10.62 12.12 50.78
C SER A 169 10.65 12.22 49.23
N GLU A 170 10.58 13.42 48.68
CA GLU A 170 11.03 13.68 47.29
C GLU A 170 12.56 13.71 47.19
N THR A 171 13.14 13.00 46.20
CA THR A 171 14.41 13.43 45.57
C THR A 171 14.45 13.03 44.08
N GLN A 172 14.73 14.01 43.21
CA GLN A 172 15.05 13.73 41.81
C GLN A 172 16.52 13.31 41.67
N SER A 173 16.77 12.08 41.23
CA SER A 173 18.02 11.75 40.53
C SER A 173 17.79 10.66 39.48
N CYS A 174 18.51 10.76 38.36
CA CYS A 174 18.26 9.96 37.18
C CYS A 174 19.02 8.62 37.21
N SER A 175 18.30 7.51 37.04
CA SER A 175 18.91 6.21 36.74
C SER A 175 18.24 5.57 35.52
N PHE A 176 19.04 5.32 34.48
CA PHE A 176 18.61 4.55 33.31
C PHE A 176 18.47 3.08 33.72
N GLN A 177 17.27 2.51 33.66
CA GLN A 177 17.07 1.06 33.75
C GLN A 177 16.20 0.55 32.60
N ASN A 178 16.43 -0.71 32.22
CA ASN A 178 15.97 -1.30 30.97
C ASN A 178 14.45 -1.23 30.79
N GLY A 179 14.01 -0.46 29.79
CA GLY A 179 12.61 -0.44 29.39
C GLY A 179 12.15 -1.80 28.87
N LYS A 180 11.35 -2.51 29.67
CA LYS A 180 10.43 -3.51 29.14
C LYS A 180 9.50 -2.78 28.18
N LYS A 181 9.62 -3.04 26.87
CA LYS A 181 8.61 -2.60 25.91
C LYS A 181 7.30 -3.30 26.27
N LYS A 182 6.31 -2.57 26.77
CA LYS A 182 4.92 -2.93 26.51
C LYS A 182 4.72 -2.72 25.01
N ASP A 183 4.24 -3.73 24.31
CA ASP A 183 3.86 -3.56 22.91
C ASP A 183 2.59 -2.71 22.84
N THR A 184 2.56 -1.77 21.88
CA THR A 184 1.43 -0.84 21.69
C THR A 184 0.16 -1.65 21.44
N ILE A 185 -0.90 -1.40 22.22
CA ILE A 185 -2.14 -2.17 22.12
C ILE A 185 -2.79 -1.93 20.75
N ASP A 186 -3.26 -3.02 20.11
CA ASP A 186 -3.98 -2.97 18.84
C ASP A 186 -5.26 -2.12 18.98
N PRO A 187 -5.43 -1.05 18.18
CA PRO A 187 -6.64 -0.21 18.16
C PRO A 187 -7.96 -0.98 18.05
N LEU A 188 -7.95 -2.16 17.43
CA LEU A 188 -9.15 -2.99 17.22
C LEU A 188 -9.65 -3.68 18.50
N LEU A 189 -8.81 -3.80 19.53
CA LEU A 189 -9.16 -4.42 20.82
C LEU A 189 -9.96 -3.48 21.74
N PHE A 190 -9.89 -2.16 21.50
CA PHE A 190 -10.60 -1.15 22.29
C PHE A 190 -12.12 -1.17 22.01
N LYS A 191 -12.89 -0.96 23.08
CA LYS A 191 -14.34 -0.76 23.02
C LYS A 191 -14.63 0.72 23.28
N TYR A 192 -15.76 1.21 22.78
CA TYR A 192 -16.11 2.62 22.87
C TYR A 192 -17.55 2.77 23.35
N LYS A 193 -17.77 3.64 24.33
CA LYS A 193 -19.10 4.03 24.82
C LYS A 193 -19.58 5.21 23.98
N VAL A 194 -20.70 5.04 23.30
CA VAL A 194 -21.20 5.99 22.29
C VAL A 194 -22.64 6.40 22.55
N GLN A 195 -22.93 7.69 22.37
CA GLN A 195 -24.27 8.26 22.53
C GLN A 195 -24.79 8.77 21.17
N PRO A 196 -26.01 8.40 20.74
CA PRO A 196 -26.62 8.93 19.52
C PRO A 196 -26.76 10.46 19.55
N THR A 197 -26.42 11.14 18.46
CA THR A 197 -26.58 12.61 18.36
C THR A 197 -28.04 13.05 18.17
N LYS A 198 -28.94 12.12 17.81
CA LYS A 198 -30.39 12.36 17.72
C LYS A 198 -31.08 11.99 19.04
N LYS A 199 -31.78 12.96 19.64
CA LYS A 199 -32.42 12.87 20.98
C LYS A 199 -33.52 11.82 21.16
N GLU A 200 -33.89 11.09 20.12
CA GLU A 200 -34.90 10.01 20.17
C GLU A 200 -34.36 8.72 20.80
N LEU A 201 -33.03 8.62 20.99
CA LEU A 201 -32.33 7.45 21.50
C LEU A 201 -31.31 7.87 22.58
N TYR A 202 -31.77 8.02 23.82
CA TYR A 202 -30.93 8.44 24.95
C TYR A 202 -29.93 7.38 25.45
N GLU A 203 -30.17 6.10 25.13
CA GLU A 203 -29.37 4.99 25.62
C GLU A 203 -27.97 4.95 25.00
N SER A 204 -26.93 5.05 25.83
CA SER A 204 -25.53 4.92 25.41
C SER A 204 -25.18 3.45 25.20
N ALA A 205 -24.63 3.11 24.03
CA ALA A 205 -24.22 1.75 23.69
C ALA A 205 -22.70 1.57 23.84
N ILE A 206 -22.25 0.34 24.13
CA ILE A 206 -20.84 -0.05 24.00
C ILE A 206 -20.66 -0.78 22.67
N VAL A 207 -19.71 -0.32 21.85
CA VAL A 207 -19.44 -0.88 20.52
C VAL A 207 -17.95 -1.18 20.32
N LYS A 208 -17.64 -2.11 19.42
CA LYS A 208 -16.26 -2.46 19.03
C LYS A 208 -15.69 -1.44 18.04
N ALA A 209 -14.38 -1.24 18.02
CA ALA A 209 -13.68 -0.41 17.03
C ALA A 209 -14.14 -0.67 15.57
N THR A 210 -14.34 -1.93 15.20
CA THR A 210 -14.79 -2.38 13.86
C THR A 210 -16.21 -1.96 13.46
N GLN A 211 -17.03 -1.52 14.42
CA GLN A 211 -18.38 -1.00 14.16
C GLN A 211 -18.39 0.52 13.97
N ILE A 212 -17.27 1.20 14.20
CA ILE A 212 -17.13 2.66 14.15
C ILE A 212 -16.46 3.04 12.83
N SER A 213 -16.84 4.19 12.28
CA SER A 213 -16.20 4.78 11.10
C SER A 213 -16.21 6.31 11.18
N ARG A 214 -15.12 6.96 10.78
CA ARG A 214 -15.11 8.42 10.57
C ARG A 214 -15.90 8.76 9.31
N ARG A 215 -16.58 9.92 9.30
CA ARG A 215 -17.15 10.47 8.07
C ARG A 215 -16.06 10.71 7.04
N LYS A 216 -16.32 10.29 5.79
CA LYS A 216 -15.42 10.57 4.66
C LYS A 216 -15.15 12.08 4.59
N HIS A 217 -13.91 12.45 4.31
CA HIS A 217 -13.44 13.85 4.23
C HIS A 217 -13.48 14.67 5.54
N LEU A 218 -13.89 14.11 6.68
CA LEU A 218 -13.89 14.83 7.96
C LEU A 218 -12.46 15.02 8.50
N PHE A 219 -11.70 13.93 8.62
CA PHE A 219 -10.27 13.93 8.92
C PHE A 219 -9.51 13.36 7.71
N SER A 220 -8.41 14.01 7.30
CA SER A 220 -7.58 13.56 6.18
C SER A 220 -6.14 14.04 6.33
N ARG A 221 -5.20 13.35 5.66
CA ARG A 221 -3.77 13.69 5.65
C ARG A 221 -3.52 15.15 5.24
N ASP A 222 -4.24 15.65 4.22
CA ASP A 222 -4.10 17.05 3.80
C ASP A 222 -4.68 18.06 4.80
N LYS A 223 -5.79 17.76 5.48
CA LYS A 223 -6.29 18.59 6.58
C LYS A 223 -5.31 18.63 7.74
N LEU A 224 -4.80 17.48 8.17
CA LEU A 224 -3.81 17.36 9.23
C LEU A 224 -2.52 18.13 8.89
N LYS A 225 -1.97 17.93 7.68
CA LYS A 225 -0.79 18.65 7.18
C LYS A 225 -0.98 20.17 7.18
N LEU A 226 -2.18 20.65 6.86
CA LEU A 226 -2.54 22.07 6.85
C LEU A 226 -2.71 22.62 8.26
N PHE A 227 -3.30 21.84 9.18
CA PHE A 227 -3.44 22.17 10.60
C PHE A 227 -2.06 22.25 11.28
N LEU A 228 -1.21 21.23 11.13
CA LEU A 228 0.16 21.23 11.65
C LEU A 228 0.97 22.41 11.07
N LYS A 229 0.75 22.79 9.80
CA LYS A 229 1.38 23.99 9.22
C LYS A 229 0.95 25.30 9.90
N GLN A 230 -0.28 25.38 10.40
CA GLN A 230 -0.77 26.53 11.16
C GLN A 230 -0.16 26.57 12.58
N HIS A 231 -0.07 25.42 13.25
CA HIS A 231 0.27 25.34 14.68
C HIS A 231 1.73 24.96 15.01
N CYS A 232 2.55 24.57 14.03
CA CYS A 232 3.94 24.15 14.23
C CYS A 232 4.95 25.00 13.43
N GLU A 233 6.19 25.05 13.89
CA GLU A 233 7.30 25.76 13.24
C GLU A 233 8.65 25.05 13.45
N PRO A 234 9.64 25.22 12.54
CA PRO A 234 10.95 24.62 12.68
C PRO A 234 11.79 25.39 13.71
N GLN A 235 12.22 24.69 14.77
CA GLN A 235 13.08 25.20 15.83
C GLN A 235 14.21 24.18 16.09
N ASP A 236 15.46 24.63 16.06
CA ASP A 236 16.65 23.80 16.29
C ASP A 236 16.81 22.61 15.31
N GLY A 237 16.20 22.71 14.12
CA GLY A 237 16.18 21.65 13.11
C GLY A 237 15.12 20.56 13.31
N VAL A 238 14.33 20.65 14.38
CA VAL A 238 13.14 19.83 14.66
C VAL A 238 11.90 20.69 14.45
N ILE A 239 10.75 20.12 14.08
CA ILE A 239 9.49 20.88 14.07
C ILE A 239 8.82 20.75 15.43
N LYS A 240 8.57 21.91 16.07
CA LYS A 240 7.93 22.02 17.38
C LYS A 240 6.61 22.79 17.26
N ILE A 241 5.78 22.75 18.30
CA ILE A 241 4.51 23.49 18.38
C ILE A 241 4.83 24.95 18.71
N LYS A 242 4.14 25.89 18.04
CA LYS A 242 4.29 27.32 18.27
C LYS A 242 3.95 27.69 19.70
N ALA A 243 4.73 28.58 20.32
CA ALA A 243 4.47 29.06 21.69
C ALA A 243 3.04 29.60 21.88
N SER A 244 2.49 30.28 20.86
CA SER A 244 1.10 30.74 20.85
C SER A 244 0.09 29.58 20.92
N SER A 245 0.34 28.49 20.20
CA SER A 245 -0.56 27.32 20.18
C SER A 245 -0.42 26.46 21.44
N LEU A 246 0.79 26.37 22.02
CA LEU A 246 0.99 25.76 23.35
C LEU A 246 0.19 26.49 24.43
N SER A 247 0.16 27.83 24.38
CA SER A 247 -0.61 28.68 25.30
C SER A 247 -2.13 28.58 25.05
N THR A 248 -2.60 28.74 23.80
CA THR A 248 -4.03 28.68 23.45
C THR A 248 -4.69 27.35 23.83
N TYR A 249 -3.98 26.22 23.68
CA TYR A 249 -4.53 24.88 23.94
C TYR A 249 -3.98 24.23 25.23
N LYS A 250 -3.26 24.99 26.07
CA LYS A 250 -2.72 24.54 27.37
C LYS A 250 -2.01 23.18 27.32
N ILE A 251 -1.27 22.89 26.23
CA ILE A 251 -0.74 21.54 25.93
C ILE A 251 0.19 20.99 27.04
N ALA A 252 0.87 21.88 27.77
CA ALA A 252 1.74 21.51 28.90
C ALA A 252 0.98 21.15 30.20
N GLU A 253 -0.33 21.44 30.27
CA GLU A 253 -1.22 21.06 31.38
C GLU A 253 -2.02 19.77 31.09
N GLN A 254 -1.80 19.15 29.93
CA GLN A 254 -2.53 17.95 29.51
C GLN A 254 -1.72 16.69 29.84
N ASP A 255 -2.37 15.70 30.46
CA ASP A 255 -1.87 14.33 30.50
C ASP A 255 -2.47 13.49 29.35
N PHE A 256 -1.75 12.47 28.91
CA PHE A 256 -2.18 11.59 27.81
C PHE A 256 -3.40 10.74 28.18
N SER A 257 -3.54 10.36 29.46
CA SER A 257 -4.64 9.52 29.95
C SER A 257 -6.03 10.13 29.70
N TYR A 258 -6.14 11.46 29.61
CA TYR A 258 -7.39 12.16 29.28
C TYR A 258 -7.83 11.98 27.83
N PHE A 259 -6.93 11.57 26.92
CA PHE A 259 -7.25 11.36 25.50
C PHE A 259 -7.42 9.89 25.13
N PHE A 260 -6.64 9.00 25.76
CA PHE A 260 -6.66 7.57 25.47
C PHE A 260 -6.15 6.75 26.67
N PRO A 261 -6.77 5.61 27.02
CA PRO A 261 -6.42 4.80 28.20
C PRO A 261 -5.28 3.80 27.90
N ASP A 262 -4.22 4.25 27.26
CA ASP A 262 -3.03 3.48 26.86
C ASP A 262 -1.78 4.33 27.14
N ASP A 263 -0.58 3.72 27.13
CA ASP A 263 0.66 4.50 27.29
C ASP A 263 0.92 5.38 26.04
N PRO A 264 1.51 6.59 26.20
CA PRO A 264 1.75 7.50 25.09
C PRO A 264 2.70 6.90 24.02
N PRO A 265 2.42 7.10 22.72
CA PRO A 265 3.16 6.44 21.65
C PRO A 265 4.62 6.91 21.56
N THR A 266 5.54 5.95 21.65
CA THR A 266 6.98 6.19 21.45
C THR A 266 7.30 6.30 19.96
N PHE A 267 7.33 7.52 19.42
CA PHE A 267 7.75 7.76 18.04
C PHE A 267 9.26 7.50 17.86
N ILE A 268 9.61 6.70 16.85
CA ILE A 268 11.01 6.28 16.62
C ILE A 268 11.85 7.48 16.16
N PHE A 269 12.77 7.96 17.00
CA PHE A 269 13.80 8.92 16.64
C PHE A 269 14.58 8.47 15.38
N SER A 270 14.52 9.23 14.30
CA SER A 270 15.38 9.01 13.12
C SER A 270 16.78 9.59 13.39
N PRO A 271 17.86 8.78 13.38
CA PRO A 271 19.20 9.33 13.45
C PRO A 271 19.51 10.18 12.21
N ALA A 272 20.15 11.33 12.40
CA ALA A 272 20.62 12.14 11.28
C ALA A 272 21.58 11.33 10.39
N ASN A 273 21.34 11.35 9.08
CA ASN A 273 21.93 10.43 8.09
C ASN A 273 23.47 10.52 8.01
N ARG A 274 24.19 9.75 8.84
CA ARG A 274 25.63 9.50 8.68
C ARG A 274 25.85 8.48 7.57
N ARG A 275 26.48 8.92 6.48
CA ARG A 275 26.82 8.09 5.31
C ARG A 275 27.63 6.86 5.72
N ARG A 276 27.09 5.64 5.57
CA ARG A 276 27.84 4.40 5.80
C ARG A 276 28.73 4.07 4.60
N GLY A 277 30.05 4.03 4.84
CA GLY A 277 31.01 3.46 3.89
C GLY A 277 30.92 1.93 3.82
N ARG A 278 31.48 1.35 2.75
CA ARG A 278 31.47 -0.08 2.43
C ARG A 278 32.67 -0.82 3.06
N PRO A 279 32.49 -1.90 3.84
CA PRO A 279 33.58 -2.77 4.25
C PRO A 279 33.99 -3.76 3.13
N PRO A 280 35.27 -4.18 3.05
CA PRO A 280 35.76 -5.14 2.05
C PRO A 280 35.60 -6.61 2.47
N LYS A 281 35.78 -7.53 1.50
CA LYS A 281 35.71 -8.99 1.67
C LYS A 281 36.94 -9.58 2.39
N ARG A 282 36.79 -10.78 2.94
CA ARG A 282 37.87 -11.78 3.11
C ARG A 282 37.52 -13.07 2.35
N ILE A 283 38.52 -13.94 2.15
CA ILE A 283 38.46 -15.17 1.35
C ILE A 283 38.96 -16.33 2.24
N PRO A 284 38.29 -17.51 2.25
CA PRO A 284 38.86 -18.75 2.76
C PRO A 284 39.71 -19.46 1.68
N ILE A 285 40.81 -20.11 2.09
CA ILE A 285 41.64 -20.98 1.25
C ILE A 285 41.25 -22.46 1.49
N SER A 286 41.59 -23.31 0.53
CA SER A 286 41.16 -24.71 0.36
C SER A 286 42.23 -25.76 0.72
N GLN A 287 41.88 -27.05 0.58
CA GLN A 287 42.76 -28.22 0.36
C GLN A 287 43.58 -28.75 1.57
N GLU A 288 43.84 -30.07 1.74
CA GLU A 288 43.21 -31.29 1.14
C GLU A 288 43.60 -32.60 1.90
N ASP A 289 42.71 -33.59 1.86
CA ASP A 289 42.91 -35.04 1.57
C ASP A 289 43.80 -36.07 2.30
N ASN A 290 43.28 -37.32 2.19
CA ASN A 290 43.93 -38.65 2.01
C ASN A 290 44.51 -39.52 3.17
N VAL A 291 43.62 -40.34 3.73
CA VAL A 291 43.62 -41.83 3.71
C VAL A 291 44.95 -42.60 3.46
N ALA A 292 45.26 -43.56 4.36
CA ALA A 292 46.08 -44.74 4.07
C ALA A 292 45.55 -46.01 4.79
N ASN A 293 45.77 -47.20 4.22
CA ASN A 293 45.00 -48.45 4.44
C ASN A 293 45.92 -49.64 4.86
N LYS A 294 45.33 -50.75 5.33
CA LYS A 294 45.90 -52.11 5.57
C LYS A 294 46.60 -52.29 6.96
N GLN A 295 46.78 -53.51 7.51
CA GLN A 295 46.69 -54.86 6.94
C GLN A 295 46.37 -55.96 7.99
N THR A 296 45.97 -57.16 7.55
CA THR A 296 45.73 -58.38 8.37
C THR A 296 46.70 -59.52 8.02
N LEU A 297 47.15 -60.29 9.01
CA LEU A 297 47.81 -61.60 8.87
C LEU A 297 47.45 -62.53 10.06
N ALA A 298 47.84 -63.81 10.01
CA ALA A 298 47.12 -64.88 10.72
C ALA A 298 47.94 -66.14 11.11
N SER A 299 47.33 -66.95 12.01
CA SER A 299 47.45 -68.43 12.16
C SER A 299 48.56 -69.04 13.03
N CYS A 300 48.18 -69.91 14.00
CA CYS A 300 48.72 -71.27 14.31
C CYS A 300 48.31 -71.78 15.72
N ARG A 301 48.29 -73.09 16.11
CA ARG A 301 48.02 -74.41 15.46
C ARG A 301 48.12 -75.59 16.48
N ASN A 302 47.46 -76.74 16.22
CA ASN A 302 47.63 -78.11 16.84
C ASN A 302 46.89 -78.38 18.18
N LYS A 303 46.51 -79.61 18.63
CA LYS A 303 46.46 -81.04 18.15
C LYS A 303 45.60 -81.88 19.15
N ALA A 304 45.17 -83.15 18.96
CA ALA A 304 45.25 -84.11 17.83
C ALA A 304 43.84 -84.72 17.50
N THR A 305 43.42 -86.00 17.67
CA THR A 305 43.94 -87.30 18.21
C THR A 305 43.42 -88.51 17.38
N LYS A 306 43.52 -89.77 17.87
CA LYS A 306 43.04 -91.06 17.28
C LYS A 306 41.85 -91.63 18.09
N GLU A 307 41.05 -92.63 17.70
CA GLU A 307 40.67 -93.37 16.46
C GLU A 307 39.29 -94.01 16.81
N ARG A 308 38.36 -94.40 15.94
CA ARG A 308 38.45 -95.48 14.94
C ARG A 308 37.10 -95.59 14.23
N ASP A 309 37.01 -95.31 12.92
CA ASP A 309 36.05 -96.03 12.07
C ASP A 309 36.38 -95.89 10.56
N LYS A 310 36.13 -96.96 9.80
CA LYS A 310 36.48 -97.11 8.37
C LYS A 310 35.46 -98.00 7.63
N LEU A 311 34.22 -97.52 7.44
CA LEU A 311 33.37 -97.99 6.33
C LEU A 311 32.27 -97.00 5.87
N LEU A 312 31.81 -96.06 6.70
CA LEU A 312 30.89 -94.99 6.27
C LEU A 312 31.54 -93.89 5.41
N LYS A 313 32.85 -93.66 5.58
CA LYS A 313 33.57 -92.49 5.05
C LYS A 313 33.75 -92.43 3.53
N GLN A 314 33.39 -93.47 2.78
CA GLN A 314 33.46 -93.45 1.31
C GLN A 314 32.19 -92.88 0.66
N GLU A 315 31.07 -92.88 1.37
CA GLU A 315 29.79 -92.34 0.91
C GLU A 315 29.63 -90.88 1.35
N GLU A 316 29.95 -90.57 2.62
CA GLU A 316 30.05 -89.20 3.13
C GLU A 316 31.02 -88.33 2.32
N MET A 317 32.19 -88.87 1.94
CA MET A 317 33.15 -88.13 1.09
C MET A 317 32.59 -87.82 -0.31
N LYS A 318 31.65 -88.62 -0.82
CA LYS A 318 31.00 -88.37 -2.12
C LYS A 318 29.86 -87.36 -2.00
N SER A 319 29.01 -87.47 -0.97
CA SER A 319 27.94 -86.49 -0.73
C SER A 319 28.51 -85.11 -0.36
N LEU A 320 29.53 -85.06 0.51
CA LEU A 320 30.26 -83.82 0.83
C LEU A 320 30.99 -83.24 -0.40
N ALA A 321 31.55 -84.08 -1.29
CA ALA A 321 32.14 -83.58 -2.54
C ALA A 321 31.07 -83.04 -3.51
N PHE A 322 29.90 -83.68 -3.59
CA PHE A 322 28.77 -83.25 -4.43
C PHE A 322 28.17 -81.93 -3.93
N GLU A 323 27.83 -81.83 -2.64
CA GLU A 323 27.31 -80.58 -2.05
C GLU A 323 28.37 -79.47 -2.09
N LYS A 324 29.66 -79.76 -1.87
CA LYS A 324 30.73 -78.77 -2.04
C LYS A 324 30.92 -78.32 -3.50
N ALA A 325 30.62 -79.17 -4.49
CA ALA A 325 30.61 -78.79 -5.89
C ALA A 325 29.38 -77.95 -6.27
N LYS A 326 28.19 -78.34 -5.77
CA LYS A 326 26.93 -77.61 -5.92
C LYS A 326 26.99 -76.23 -5.27
N LEU A 327 27.39 -76.14 -4.01
CA LEU A 327 27.59 -74.88 -3.30
C LEU A 327 28.66 -73.99 -3.97
N LYS A 328 29.70 -74.58 -4.57
CA LYS A 328 30.70 -73.83 -5.36
C LYS A 328 30.12 -73.29 -6.66
N ARG A 329 29.17 -74.00 -7.29
CA ARG A 329 28.45 -73.56 -8.49
C ARG A 329 27.43 -72.47 -8.15
N GLU A 330 26.55 -72.69 -7.18
CA GLU A 330 25.60 -71.70 -6.68
C GLU A 330 26.30 -70.40 -6.23
N LYS A 331 27.45 -70.50 -5.57
CA LYS A 331 28.27 -69.35 -5.18
C LYS A 331 28.97 -68.65 -6.35
N ALA A 332 29.21 -69.34 -7.48
CA ALA A 332 29.70 -68.72 -8.70
C ALA A 332 28.56 -68.01 -9.46
N ASP A 333 27.43 -68.69 -9.63
CA ASP A 333 26.24 -68.18 -10.31
C ASP A 333 25.68 -66.93 -9.58
N ALA A 334 25.66 -66.95 -8.24
CA ALA A 334 25.29 -65.79 -7.41
C ALA A 334 26.30 -64.62 -7.49
N LEU A 335 27.59 -64.91 -7.72
CA LEU A 335 28.62 -63.88 -7.92
C LEU A 335 28.49 -63.23 -9.30
N GLU A 336 28.15 -64.01 -10.33
CA GLU A 336 27.89 -63.49 -11.67
C GLU A 336 26.58 -62.67 -11.72
N ALA A 337 25.53 -63.13 -11.04
CA ALA A 337 24.29 -62.38 -10.88
C ALA A 337 24.54 -61.01 -10.21
N LYS A 338 25.26 -60.97 -9.08
CA LYS A 338 25.66 -59.72 -8.42
C LYS A 338 26.64 -58.86 -9.23
N LYS A 339 27.31 -59.42 -10.25
CA LYS A 339 28.11 -58.64 -11.19
C LYS A 339 27.21 -57.94 -12.23
N LYS A 340 26.28 -58.68 -12.84
CA LYS A 340 25.31 -58.15 -13.83
C LYS A 340 24.39 -57.10 -13.21
N GLU A 341 23.88 -57.34 -12.00
CA GLU A 341 23.06 -56.38 -11.25
C GLU A 341 23.78 -55.04 -11.04
N LYS A 342 25.07 -55.08 -10.67
CA LYS A 342 25.89 -53.86 -10.52
C LYS A 342 26.12 -53.16 -11.86
N GLU A 343 26.42 -53.91 -12.92
CA GLU A 343 26.66 -53.37 -14.26
C GLU A 343 25.41 -52.65 -14.81
N ASP A 344 24.22 -53.22 -14.60
CA ASP A 344 22.96 -52.61 -15.04
C ASP A 344 22.52 -51.45 -14.15
N LYS A 345 22.83 -51.49 -12.85
CA LYS A 345 22.65 -50.34 -11.92
C LYS A 345 23.59 -49.19 -12.28
N GLU A 346 24.80 -49.48 -12.76
CA GLU A 346 25.77 -48.50 -13.23
C GLU A 346 25.33 -47.87 -14.57
N LYS A 347 24.92 -48.67 -15.57
CA LYS A 347 24.34 -48.18 -16.84
C LYS A 347 23.16 -47.25 -16.60
N LYS A 348 22.19 -47.65 -15.77
CA LYS A 348 21.02 -46.80 -15.42
C LYS A 348 21.43 -45.49 -14.75
N ARG A 349 22.50 -45.50 -13.94
CA ARG A 349 23.05 -44.28 -13.32
C ARG A 349 23.75 -43.37 -14.32
N GLU A 350 24.39 -43.90 -15.36
CA GLU A 350 24.95 -43.09 -16.44
C GLU A 350 23.88 -42.52 -17.38
N GLU A 351 22.85 -43.30 -17.69
CA GLU A 351 21.71 -42.87 -18.50
C GLU A 351 20.95 -41.73 -17.82
N LEU A 352 20.65 -41.86 -16.52
CA LEU A 352 20.00 -40.80 -15.73
C LEU A 352 20.85 -39.52 -15.67
N LYS A 353 22.18 -39.62 -15.56
CA LYS A 353 23.08 -38.46 -15.63
C LYS A 353 22.99 -37.74 -16.98
N LYS A 354 22.95 -38.49 -18.10
CA LYS A 354 22.84 -37.92 -19.45
C LYS A 354 21.54 -37.14 -19.62
N ILE A 355 20.42 -37.69 -19.15
CA ILE A 355 19.10 -37.03 -19.18
C ILE A 355 19.13 -35.72 -18.38
N VAL A 356 19.69 -35.73 -17.16
CA VAL A 356 19.81 -34.52 -16.30
C VAL A 356 20.75 -33.47 -16.91
N GLU A 357 21.85 -33.88 -17.54
CA GLU A 357 22.74 -32.96 -18.26
C GLU A 357 22.06 -32.32 -19.47
N GLU A 358 21.29 -33.10 -20.24
CA GLU A 358 20.56 -32.64 -21.42
C GLU A 358 19.44 -31.65 -21.03
N GLU A 359 18.65 -31.94 -19.97
CA GLU A 359 17.67 -30.98 -19.43
C GLU A 359 18.35 -29.70 -18.97
N ARG A 360 19.49 -29.82 -18.26
CA ARG A 360 20.30 -28.68 -17.82
C ARG A 360 20.86 -27.85 -18.99
N LEU A 361 21.09 -28.43 -20.16
CA LEU A 361 21.44 -27.70 -21.38
C LEU A 361 20.22 -26.97 -21.96
N LYS A 362 19.11 -27.69 -22.17
CA LYS A 362 17.84 -27.14 -22.70
C LYS A 362 17.36 -25.93 -21.87
N LYS A 363 17.42 -26.05 -20.55
CA LYS A 363 17.05 -24.99 -19.57
C LYS A 363 17.98 -23.78 -19.59
N LYS A 364 19.22 -23.91 -20.08
CA LYS A 364 20.13 -22.78 -20.35
C LYS A 364 19.79 -22.10 -21.67
N GLU A 365 19.56 -22.87 -22.73
CA GLU A 365 19.18 -22.32 -24.04
C GLU A 365 17.84 -21.57 -23.98
N GLU A 366 16.83 -22.14 -23.32
CA GLU A 366 15.53 -21.51 -23.09
C GLU A 366 15.68 -20.17 -22.35
N LYS A 367 16.51 -20.15 -21.29
CA LYS A 367 16.77 -18.94 -20.49
C LYS A 367 17.47 -17.84 -21.29
N GLU A 368 18.40 -18.18 -22.18
CA GLU A 368 19.04 -17.21 -23.08
C GLU A 368 18.10 -16.78 -24.22
N ARG A 369 17.26 -17.67 -24.77
CA ARG A 369 16.20 -17.31 -25.74
C ARG A 369 15.23 -16.29 -25.14
N LEU A 370 14.70 -16.54 -23.95
CA LEU A 370 13.79 -15.62 -23.23
C LEU A 370 14.46 -14.27 -22.90
N LYS A 371 15.77 -14.28 -22.61
CA LYS A 371 16.56 -13.06 -22.37
C LYS A 371 16.74 -12.24 -23.65
N VAL A 372 17.04 -12.88 -24.79
CA VAL A 372 17.13 -12.23 -26.12
C VAL A 372 15.76 -11.70 -26.57
N GLU A 373 14.68 -12.42 -26.31
CA GLU A 373 13.31 -11.97 -26.60
C GLU A 373 12.94 -10.72 -25.79
N ARG A 374 13.20 -10.74 -24.47
CA ARG A 374 12.97 -9.59 -23.58
C ARG A 374 13.88 -8.40 -23.88
N GLU A 375 15.05 -8.62 -24.49
CA GLU A 375 15.92 -7.56 -24.98
C GLU A 375 15.37 -6.94 -26.28
N LYS A 376 14.89 -7.76 -27.23
CA LYS A 376 14.19 -7.30 -28.45
C LYS A 376 12.89 -6.54 -28.12
N GLU A 377 12.13 -6.97 -27.12
CA GLU A 377 10.94 -6.25 -26.62
C GLU A 377 11.33 -4.85 -26.11
N ARG A 378 12.39 -4.76 -25.31
CA ARG A 378 12.93 -3.48 -24.80
C ARG A 378 13.50 -2.60 -25.91
N GLU A 379 14.04 -3.19 -26.97
CA GLU A 379 14.52 -2.46 -28.15
C GLU A 379 13.38 -1.89 -28.98
N LYS A 380 12.34 -2.68 -29.27
CA LYS A 380 11.10 -2.19 -29.90
C LYS A 380 10.48 -1.04 -29.10
N LEU A 381 10.35 -1.17 -27.79
CA LEU A 381 9.81 -0.12 -26.93
C LEU A 381 10.68 1.16 -26.91
N ARG A 382 12.00 1.05 -27.16
CA ARG A 382 12.88 2.21 -27.36
C ARG A 382 12.69 2.84 -28.74
N GLU A 383 12.50 2.02 -29.78
CA GLU A 383 12.24 2.49 -31.15
C GLU A 383 10.88 3.18 -31.27
N GLU A 384 9.83 2.60 -30.69
CA GLU A 384 8.49 3.20 -30.57
C GLU A 384 8.55 4.53 -29.81
N LYS A 385 9.26 4.60 -28.68
CA LYS A 385 9.47 5.86 -27.96
C LYS A 385 10.27 6.89 -28.75
N ARG A 386 11.24 6.48 -29.58
CA ARG A 386 11.94 7.38 -30.51
C ARG A 386 10.97 7.92 -31.57
N LYS A 387 10.21 7.05 -32.25
CA LYS A 387 9.19 7.44 -33.24
C LYS A 387 8.12 8.36 -32.65
N TYR A 388 7.67 8.10 -31.42
CA TYR A 388 6.70 8.95 -30.72
C TYR A 388 7.28 10.33 -30.36
N VAL A 389 8.52 10.40 -29.88
CA VAL A 389 9.23 11.68 -29.63
C VAL A 389 9.51 12.44 -30.93
N GLU A 390 9.82 11.74 -32.02
CA GLU A 390 10.07 12.34 -33.34
C GLU A 390 8.77 12.86 -33.98
N TYR A 391 7.67 12.12 -33.86
CA TYR A 391 6.33 12.57 -34.20
C TYR A 391 5.93 13.82 -33.39
N LEU A 392 6.13 13.81 -32.06
CA LEU A 392 5.92 14.97 -31.20
C LEU A 392 6.77 16.18 -31.61
N LYS A 393 8.04 15.96 -31.96
CA LYS A 393 8.97 17.00 -32.44
C LYS A 393 8.56 17.56 -33.81
N GLN A 394 7.97 16.73 -34.68
CA GLN A 394 7.46 17.13 -35.98
C GLN A 394 6.12 17.87 -35.88
N TRP A 395 5.26 17.48 -34.93
CA TRP A 395 4.04 18.21 -34.55
C TRP A 395 4.35 19.53 -33.84
N SER A 396 5.42 19.60 -33.04
CA SER A 396 5.87 20.82 -32.36
C SER A 396 6.70 21.76 -33.22
N LYS A 397 6.84 21.51 -34.54
CA LYS A 397 7.37 22.52 -35.45
C LYS A 397 6.32 23.64 -35.60
N PRO A 398 6.70 24.93 -35.53
CA PRO A 398 5.84 26.00 -36.01
C PRO A 398 5.41 25.71 -37.44
N ARG A 399 4.11 25.91 -37.75
CA ARG A 399 3.63 25.90 -39.14
C ARG A 399 3.94 27.28 -39.73
N GLU A 400 4.82 27.32 -40.71
CA GLU A 400 5.17 28.51 -41.47
C GLU A 400 4.34 28.56 -42.76
N ASP A 401 3.01 28.69 -42.61
CA ASP A 401 2.08 29.03 -43.68
C ASP A 401 1.07 30.05 -43.08
N MET A 402 1.03 31.25 -43.64
CA MET A 402 0.25 32.39 -43.14
C MET A 402 -0.71 32.99 -44.18
N GLU A 403 -0.79 32.39 -45.37
CA GLU A 403 -1.58 32.87 -46.51
C GLU A 403 -2.34 31.69 -47.12
N CYS A 404 -3.68 31.70 -47.03
CA CYS A 404 -4.58 30.76 -47.72
C CYS A 404 -5.80 31.56 -48.20
N ASP A 405 -5.81 31.97 -49.47
CA ASP A 405 -6.83 32.84 -50.07
C ASP A 405 -8.20 32.15 -50.32
N ASP A 406 -8.29 30.83 -50.12
CA ASP A 406 -9.42 29.99 -50.52
C ASP A 406 -10.72 30.23 -49.73
N LEU A 407 -10.67 30.92 -48.58
CA LEU A 407 -11.82 31.09 -47.68
C LEU A 407 -12.93 32.01 -48.20
N LYS A 408 -12.69 32.73 -49.30
CA LYS A 408 -13.59 33.80 -49.78
C LYS A 408 -14.99 33.31 -50.20
N ALA A 409 -15.12 32.03 -50.57
CA ALA A 409 -16.40 31.41 -50.93
C ALA A 409 -17.20 30.90 -49.72
N ILE A 410 -16.57 30.67 -48.56
CA ILE A 410 -17.24 30.14 -47.36
C ILE A 410 -17.86 31.30 -46.56
N ALA A 411 -17.20 32.46 -46.53
CA ALA A 411 -17.68 33.64 -45.81
C ALA A 411 -19.08 34.13 -46.26
N GLU A 412 -19.44 33.97 -47.54
CA GLU A 412 -20.77 34.37 -48.04
C GLU A 412 -21.90 33.44 -47.54
N GLU A 413 -21.64 32.12 -47.38
CA GLU A 413 -22.59 31.19 -46.76
C GLU A 413 -22.66 31.37 -45.24
N GLU A 414 -21.53 31.68 -44.59
CA GLU A 414 -21.49 31.95 -43.15
C GLU A 414 -22.20 33.26 -42.75
N GLU A 415 -22.24 34.28 -43.63
CA GLU A 415 -22.91 35.56 -43.32
C GLU A 415 -24.45 35.43 -43.28
N GLU A 416 -25.06 34.55 -44.08
CA GLU A 416 -26.49 34.18 -43.97
C GLU A 416 -26.77 33.50 -42.61
N VAL A 417 -25.97 32.49 -42.27
CA VAL A 417 -26.13 31.71 -41.02
C VAL A 417 -25.79 32.53 -39.76
N ALA A 418 -24.97 33.58 -39.88
CA ALA A 418 -24.72 34.55 -38.83
C ALA A 418 -25.92 35.49 -38.57
N LYS A 419 -26.66 35.87 -39.62
CA LYS A 419 -27.88 36.71 -39.50
C LYS A 419 -29.00 35.97 -38.78
N GLU A 420 -29.16 34.66 -39.01
CA GLU A 420 -30.13 33.83 -38.28
C GLU A 420 -29.74 33.59 -36.81
N GLN A 421 -28.44 33.62 -36.47
CA GLN A 421 -27.96 33.48 -35.08
C GLN A 421 -28.12 34.76 -34.23
N LEU A 422 -28.18 35.94 -34.84
CA LEU A 422 -28.22 37.21 -34.10
C LEU A 422 -29.57 37.46 -33.42
N THR A 423 -30.67 36.87 -33.91
CA THR A 423 -32.03 37.12 -33.39
C THR A 423 -32.39 36.34 -32.14
N ASP A 424 -31.78 35.18 -31.89
CA ASP A 424 -32.13 34.32 -30.75
C ASP A 424 -31.48 34.78 -29.43
N ALA A 425 -30.29 35.38 -29.50
CA ALA A 425 -29.46 35.69 -28.33
C ALA A 425 -30.05 36.77 -27.40
N ASP A 426 -30.76 37.75 -27.95
CA ASP A 426 -31.34 38.87 -27.18
C ASP A 426 -32.61 38.48 -26.40
N THR A 427 -33.18 37.29 -26.65
CA THR A 427 -34.47 36.89 -26.04
C THR A 427 -34.39 36.55 -24.55
N LYS A 428 -33.19 36.25 -24.01
CA LYS A 428 -32.97 35.93 -22.59
C LYS A 428 -31.57 36.42 -22.14
N GLY A 429 -31.50 37.65 -21.61
CA GLY A 429 -30.26 38.34 -21.19
C GLY A 429 -29.50 37.76 -19.98
N CYS A 430 -29.35 36.43 -19.91
CA CYS A 430 -28.63 35.71 -18.86
C CYS A 430 -27.57 34.79 -19.49
N SER A 431 -26.44 34.57 -18.81
CA SER A 431 -25.43 33.63 -19.30
C SER A 431 -25.92 32.18 -19.16
N LEU A 432 -25.53 31.30 -20.08
CA LEU A 432 -25.72 29.84 -19.97
C LEU A 432 -25.14 29.26 -18.65
N LYS A 433 -24.17 29.95 -18.03
CA LYS A 433 -23.58 29.60 -16.72
C LYS A 433 -24.42 30.01 -15.50
N SER A 434 -25.47 30.80 -15.72
CA SER A 434 -26.38 31.34 -14.69
C SER A 434 -27.82 30.83 -14.85
N LEU A 435 -28.01 29.75 -15.62
CA LEU A 435 -29.27 29.01 -15.66
C LEU A 435 -29.16 27.83 -14.70
N ASP A 436 -30.17 27.64 -13.85
CA ASP A 436 -30.27 26.48 -12.97
C ASP A 436 -30.49 25.20 -13.78
N LEU A 437 -29.83 24.10 -13.40
CA LEU A 437 -29.88 22.83 -14.10
C LEU A 437 -30.80 21.84 -13.37
N ASP A 438 -32.06 21.82 -13.77
CA ASP A 438 -33.11 20.93 -13.24
C ASP A 438 -33.70 20.02 -14.34
N SER A 439 -34.64 19.14 -13.96
CA SER A 439 -35.28 18.18 -14.88
C SER A 439 -36.16 18.81 -15.96
N CYS A 440 -36.56 20.07 -15.83
CA CYS A 440 -37.42 20.78 -16.77
C CYS A 440 -36.60 21.63 -17.76
N THR A 441 -35.46 22.15 -17.30
CA THR A 441 -34.53 23.02 -18.04
C THR A 441 -33.43 22.25 -18.79
N LEU A 442 -33.06 21.05 -18.31
CA LEU A 442 -31.94 20.24 -18.84
C LEU A 442 -31.95 20.09 -20.37
N SER A 443 -33.11 19.83 -20.98
CA SER A 443 -33.22 19.62 -22.44
C SER A 443 -32.84 20.86 -23.25
N GLU A 444 -33.27 22.04 -22.80
CA GLU A 444 -32.98 23.31 -23.48
C GLU A 444 -31.58 23.84 -23.13
N ILE A 445 -31.12 23.69 -21.88
CA ILE A 445 -29.73 24.01 -21.51
C ILE A 445 -28.74 23.14 -22.32
N LEU A 446 -29.07 21.87 -22.55
CA LEU A 446 -28.31 20.98 -23.42
C LEU A 446 -28.35 21.43 -24.88
N ARG A 447 -29.52 21.82 -25.42
CA ARG A 447 -29.64 22.37 -26.78
C ARG A 447 -28.77 23.60 -26.94
N LEU A 448 -28.88 24.56 -26.03
CA LEU A 448 -28.11 25.81 -26.03
C LEU A 448 -26.60 25.55 -25.86
N HIS A 449 -26.20 24.55 -25.07
CA HIS A 449 -24.79 24.14 -24.98
C HIS A 449 -24.26 23.60 -26.31
N ILE A 450 -25.03 22.76 -27.01
CA ILE A 450 -24.66 22.23 -28.32
C ILE A 450 -24.63 23.33 -29.38
N LEU A 451 -25.60 24.26 -29.37
CA LEU A 451 -25.64 25.39 -30.30
C LEU A 451 -24.48 26.37 -30.08
N ALA A 452 -24.13 26.68 -28.82
CA ALA A 452 -22.99 27.53 -28.47
C ALA A 452 -21.62 26.81 -28.57
N SER A 453 -21.58 25.57 -29.05
CA SER A 453 -20.33 24.84 -29.30
C SER A 453 -19.77 25.18 -30.68
N GLY A 454 -18.45 25.34 -30.77
CA GLY A 454 -17.80 25.95 -31.94
C GLY A 454 -18.02 27.45 -32.08
N ALA A 455 -18.79 28.09 -31.18
CA ALA A 455 -19.06 29.54 -31.25
C ALA A 455 -17.76 30.35 -31.15
N ASP A 456 -17.61 31.26 -32.12
CA ASP A 456 -16.35 31.88 -32.49
C ASP A 456 -15.80 32.83 -31.42
N VAL A 457 -14.50 33.12 -31.50
CA VAL A 457 -13.69 33.58 -30.38
C VAL A 457 -12.96 34.84 -30.76
N THR A 458 -13.37 35.97 -30.14
CA THR A 458 -12.63 37.24 -30.25
C THR A 458 -11.14 37.00 -30.05
N SER A 459 -10.30 37.54 -30.94
CA SER A 459 -8.88 37.17 -31.10
C SER A 459 -8.07 37.19 -29.79
N ALA A 460 -8.38 38.10 -28.88
CA ALA A 460 -7.82 38.18 -27.53
C ALA A 460 -8.01 36.91 -26.68
N ASN A 461 -9.12 36.18 -26.86
CA ASN A 461 -9.47 34.97 -26.12
C ASN A 461 -9.04 33.66 -26.81
N ALA A 462 -8.77 33.67 -28.11
CA ALA A 462 -8.44 32.47 -28.89
C ALA A 462 -7.21 31.74 -28.32
N LYS A 463 -6.12 32.48 -28.06
CA LYS A 463 -4.88 31.94 -27.48
C LYS A 463 -5.08 31.31 -26.09
N TYR A 464 -5.95 31.88 -25.26
CA TYR A 464 -6.28 31.33 -23.94
C TYR A 464 -7.12 30.05 -24.05
N ARG A 465 -8.14 30.02 -24.92
CA ARG A 465 -8.91 28.78 -25.18
C ARG A 465 -8.00 27.68 -25.74
N TYR A 466 -7.17 27.99 -26.73
CA TYR A 466 -6.21 27.06 -27.33
C TYR A 466 -5.26 26.46 -26.29
N GLN A 467 -4.74 27.26 -25.35
CA GLN A 467 -3.89 26.76 -24.26
C GLN A 467 -4.66 25.90 -23.25
N LYS A 468 -5.92 26.24 -22.92
CA LYS A 468 -6.76 25.45 -22.00
C LYS A 468 -7.34 24.17 -22.62
N ARG A 469 -7.46 24.12 -23.96
CA ARG A 469 -7.74 22.91 -24.72
C ARG A 469 -6.48 22.09 -25.03
N GLY A 470 -5.33 22.75 -25.11
CA GLY A 470 -4.03 22.12 -25.34
C GLY A 470 -3.89 21.60 -26.77
N GLY A 471 -4.23 22.44 -27.75
CA GLY A 471 -4.07 22.14 -29.17
C GLY A 471 -5.36 22.16 -29.99
N PHE A 472 -6.49 21.80 -29.38
CA PHE A 472 -7.78 21.76 -30.09
C PHE A 472 -8.38 23.16 -30.31
N ASP A 473 -8.91 23.40 -31.51
CA ASP A 473 -9.53 24.67 -31.92
C ASP A 473 -11.06 24.69 -31.69
N ALA A 474 -11.82 25.38 -32.54
CA ALA A 474 -13.28 25.45 -32.50
C ALA A 474 -13.97 24.39 -33.37
N THR A 475 -13.31 23.94 -34.46
CA THR A 475 -13.78 22.92 -35.41
C THR A 475 -13.65 21.51 -34.82
N ASP A 476 -12.62 21.27 -34.00
CA ASP A 476 -12.41 20.06 -33.20
C ASP A 476 -13.50 19.76 -32.14
N ASP A 477 -14.51 20.64 -32.00
CA ASP A 477 -15.50 20.54 -30.93
C ASP A 477 -16.56 19.47 -31.24
N ALA A 478 -16.48 18.31 -30.59
CA ALA A 478 -17.41 17.19 -30.79
C ALA A 478 -18.90 17.54 -30.61
N CYS A 479 -19.25 18.65 -29.94
CA CYS A 479 -20.64 19.13 -29.91
C CYS A 479 -21.02 19.92 -31.18
N MET A 480 -20.08 20.64 -31.81
CA MET A 480 -20.25 21.20 -33.16
C MET A 480 -20.34 20.09 -34.20
N GLU A 481 -19.52 19.04 -34.10
CA GLU A 481 -19.62 17.85 -34.96
C GLU A 481 -21.02 17.20 -34.84
N LEU A 482 -21.54 17.04 -33.62
CA LEU A 482 -22.91 16.54 -33.39
C LEU A 482 -23.97 17.47 -34.01
N ARG A 483 -23.79 18.79 -33.92
CA ARG A 483 -24.70 19.81 -34.50
C ARG A 483 -24.76 19.70 -36.02
N LEU A 484 -23.62 19.53 -36.69
CA LEU A 484 -23.51 19.40 -38.15
C LEU A 484 -23.99 18.03 -38.65
N SER A 485 -23.63 16.94 -37.97
CA SER A 485 -23.97 15.57 -38.38
C SER A 485 -25.40 15.14 -38.03
N ASN A 486 -26.02 15.74 -37.02
CA ASN A 486 -27.35 15.37 -36.51
C ASN A 486 -28.23 16.60 -36.18
N PRO A 487 -28.44 17.56 -37.11
CA PRO A 487 -29.19 18.79 -36.83
C PRO A 487 -30.65 18.53 -36.42
N SER A 488 -31.26 17.45 -36.92
CA SER A 488 -32.61 17.01 -36.52
C SER A 488 -32.71 16.59 -35.05
N LEU A 489 -31.62 16.09 -34.44
CA LEU A 489 -31.56 15.77 -33.01
C LEU A 489 -31.43 17.06 -32.16
N VAL A 490 -30.64 18.02 -32.61
CA VAL A 490 -30.53 19.33 -31.92
C VAL A 490 -31.85 20.10 -32.01
N LYS A 491 -32.57 20.03 -33.14
CA LYS A 491 -33.93 20.57 -33.28
C LYS A 491 -34.96 19.84 -32.41
N LYS A 492 -34.85 18.52 -32.26
CA LYS A 492 -35.74 17.72 -31.39
C LYS A 492 -35.64 18.12 -29.91
N LEU A 493 -34.46 18.52 -29.43
CA LEU A 493 -34.25 18.97 -28.05
C LEU A 493 -35.04 20.25 -27.66
N SER A 494 -35.53 21.05 -28.62
CA SER A 494 -36.33 22.25 -28.32
C SER A 494 -37.82 21.95 -28.05
N SER A 495 -38.28 20.72 -28.27
CA SER A 495 -39.69 20.33 -28.16
C SER A 495 -39.94 18.96 -27.52
N THR A 496 -38.89 18.15 -27.34
CA THR A 496 -38.95 16.80 -26.76
C THR A 496 -37.98 16.73 -25.57
N SER A 497 -38.39 16.10 -24.47
CA SER A 497 -37.49 15.99 -23.31
C SER A 497 -36.33 15.04 -23.59
N VAL A 498 -35.15 15.32 -23.02
CA VAL A 498 -33.98 14.44 -23.10
C VAL A 498 -34.28 13.04 -22.52
N TYR A 499 -35.24 12.94 -21.61
CA TYR A 499 -35.71 11.66 -21.05
C TYR A 499 -36.49 10.81 -22.05
N ASP A 500 -37.14 11.41 -23.05
CA ASP A 500 -38.00 10.73 -24.04
C ASP A 500 -37.24 10.33 -25.32
N LEU A 501 -36.02 10.84 -25.51
CA LEU A 501 -35.15 10.47 -26.62
C LEU A 501 -34.84 8.97 -26.67
N THR A 502 -34.60 8.43 -27.86
CA THR A 502 -34.20 7.02 -28.00
C THR A 502 -32.82 6.76 -27.38
N PRO A 503 -32.49 5.52 -26.99
CA PRO A 503 -31.15 5.18 -26.47
C PRO A 503 -30.01 5.58 -27.43
N GLY A 504 -30.20 5.44 -28.75
CA GLY A 504 -29.21 5.83 -29.75
C GLY A 504 -28.96 7.34 -29.79
N GLU A 505 -30.01 8.16 -29.67
CA GLU A 505 -29.90 9.61 -29.59
C GLU A 505 -29.21 10.07 -28.30
N LYS A 506 -29.58 9.46 -27.16
CA LYS A 506 -28.90 9.67 -25.87
C LYS A 506 -27.41 9.33 -25.93
N MET A 507 -27.05 8.22 -26.59
CA MET A 507 -25.64 7.83 -26.76
C MET A 507 -24.87 8.80 -27.67
N LYS A 508 -25.47 9.33 -28.74
CA LYS A 508 -24.84 10.38 -29.58
C LYS A 508 -24.53 11.65 -28.78
N ILE A 509 -25.51 12.10 -27.96
CA ILE A 509 -25.35 13.25 -27.06
C ILE A 509 -24.24 13.00 -26.04
N LEU A 510 -24.26 11.86 -25.35
CA LEU A 510 -23.24 11.50 -24.37
C LEU A 510 -21.83 11.38 -24.98
N HIS A 511 -21.71 10.83 -26.19
CA HIS A 511 -20.44 10.75 -26.91
C HIS A 511 -19.86 12.15 -27.20
N ALA A 512 -20.69 13.07 -27.70
CA ALA A 512 -20.28 14.45 -27.96
C ALA A 512 -19.87 15.20 -26.68
N LEU A 513 -20.62 15.03 -25.58
CA LEU A 513 -20.27 15.63 -24.28
C LEU A 513 -18.97 15.05 -23.70
N CYS A 514 -18.73 13.75 -23.84
CA CYS A 514 -17.47 13.12 -23.47
C CYS A 514 -16.30 13.64 -24.33
N GLY A 515 -16.46 13.72 -25.65
CA GLY A 515 -15.47 14.33 -26.55
C GLY A 515 -15.15 15.77 -26.16
N LYS A 516 -16.18 16.58 -25.92
CA LYS A 516 -16.07 17.96 -25.41
C LYS A 516 -15.29 18.05 -24.11
N LEU A 517 -15.53 17.16 -23.13
CA LEU A 517 -14.76 17.11 -21.89
C LEU A 517 -13.29 16.73 -22.14
N LEU A 518 -13.02 15.80 -23.07
CA LEU A 518 -11.67 15.40 -23.46
C LEU A 518 -10.89 16.49 -24.21
N THR A 519 -11.57 17.48 -24.84
CA THR A 519 -10.87 18.66 -25.39
C THR A 519 -10.13 19.47 -24.33
N LEU A 520 -10.47 19.37 -23.04
CA LEU A 520 -9.85 20.16 -21.97
C LEU A 520 -8.61 19.48 -21.40
N VAL A 521 -7.49 20.24 -21.29
CA VAL A 521 -6.22 19.74 -20.72
C VAL A 521 -6.43 19.12 -19.33
N SER A 522 -7.09 19.86 -18.42
CA SER A 522 -7.32 19.41 -17.04
C SER A 522 -8.17 18.15 -16.91
N THR A 523 -8.95 17.78 -17.93
CA THR A 523 -9.66 16.49 -17.95
C THR A 523 -8.72 15.37 -18.34
N ARG A 524 -7.84 15.58 -19.32
CA ARG A 524 -6.84 14.61 -19.76
C ARG A 524 -5.81 14.35 -18.67
N ASP A 525 -5.24 15.40 -18.08
CA ASP A 525 -4.34 15.33 -16.92
C ASP A 525 -4.94 14.47 -15.80
N PHE A 526 -6.21 14.72 -15.43
CA PHE A 526 -6.92 13.98 -14.39
C PHE A 526 -7.15 12.50 -14.75
N ILE A 527 -7.44 12.19 -16.02
CA ILE A 527 -7.58 10.80 -16.49
C ILE A 527 -6.22 10.09 -16.47
N GLU A 528 -5.15 10.76 -16.92
CA GLU A 528 -3.79 10.21 -16.94
C GLU A 528 -3.27 9.92 -15.53
N ASP A 529 -3.41 10.87 -14.59
CA ASP A 529 -3.11 10.68 -13.15
C ASP A 529 -3.81 9.43 -12.59
N TYR A 530 -5.12 9.29 -12.84
CA TYR A 530 -5.90 8.14 -12.36
C TYR A 530 -5.54 6.82 -13.06
N VAL A 531 -5.15 6.86 -14.34
CA VAL A 531 -4.67 5.68 -15.08
C VAL A 531 -3.33 5.20 -14.51
N ASP A 532 -2.41 6.11 -14.13
CA ASP A 532 -1.15 5.73 -13.51
C ASP A 532 -1.32 5.25 -12.06
N ILE A 533 -2.22 5.85 -11.28
CA ILE A 533 -2.62 5.30 -9.96
C ILE A 533 -3.18 3.87 -10.10
N LEU A 534 -4.05 3.64 -11.09
CA LEU A 534 -4.61 2.31 -11.37
C LEU A 534 -3.54 1.32 -11.87
N ARG A 535 -2.56 1.79 -12.64
CA ARG A 535 -1.41 1.01 -13.10
C ARG A 535 -0.52 0.58 -11.93
N GLN A 536 -0.25 1.49 -11.00
CA GLN A 536 0.50 1.20 -9.76
C GLN A 536 -0.26 0.20 -8.86
N ALA A 537 -1.54 0.43 -8.58
CA ALA A 537 -2.33 -0.48 -7.76
C ALA A 537 -2.42 -1.91 -8.35
N LYS A 538 -2.49 -2.03 -9.69
CA LYS A 538 -2.41 -3.32 -10.41
C LYS A 538 -1.02 -3.96 -10.35
N GLN A 539 0.05 -3.19 -10.18
CA GLN A 539 1.40 -3.72 -9.97
C GLN A 539 1.53 -4.26 -8.54
N GLU A 540 1.18 -3.45 -7.55
CA GLU A 540 1.21 -3.81 -6.12
C GLU A 540 0.36 -5.05 -5.83
N PHE A 541 -0.85 -5.16 -6.40
CA PHE A 541 -1.69 -6.36 -6.28
C PHE A 541 -1.04 -7.62 -6.86
N ARG A 542 -0.29 -7.52 -7.97
CA ARG A 542 0.44 -8.66 -8.55
C ARG A 542 1.63 -9.07 -7.68
N GLU A 543 2.31 -8.09 -7.07
CA GLU A 543 3.42 -8.34 -6.16
C GLU A 543 2.96 -8.97 -4.84
N LEU A 544 1.86 -8.48 -4.24
CA LEU A 544 1.21 -9.09 -3.08
C LEU A 544 0.75 -10.52 -3.37
N LYS A 545 0.13 -10.79 -4.53
CA LYS A 545 -0.28 -12.15 -4.91
C LYS A 545 0.92 -13.08 -5.14
N ALA A 546 2.03 -12.57 -5.67
CA ALA A 546 3.27 -13.33 -5.82
C ALA A 546 3.95 -13.60 -4.47
N GLU A 547 3.89 -12.67 -3.53
CA GLU A 547 4.40 -12.82 -2.16
C GLU A 547 3.59 -13.85 -1.36
N GLN A 548 2.25 -13.80 -1.44
CA GLN A 548 1.40 -14.82 -0.85
C GLN A 548 1.76 -16.22 -1.36
N HIS A 549 1.92 -16.39 -2.68
CA HIS A 549 2.30 -17.69 -3.24
C HIS A 549 3.74 -18.12 -2.91
N ARG A 550 4.67 -17.18 -2.62
CA ARG A 550 5.98 -17.52 -2.03
C ARG A 550 5.80 -18.09 -0.63
N LYS A 551 5.11 -17.35 0.25
CA LYS A 551 4.87 -17.73 1.64
C LYS A 551 4.14 -19.08 1.76
N GLU A 552 3.15 -19.34 0.91
CA GLU A 552 2.46 -20.63 0.84
C GLU A 552 3.38 -21.80 0.43
N ARG A 553 4.43 -21.56 -0.37
CA ARG A 553 5.43 -22.59 -0.70
C ARG A 553 6.47 -22.77 0.40
N GLU A 554 6.89 -21.69 1.05
CA GLU A 554 7.82 -21.72 2.18
C GLU A 554 7.18 -22.43 3.40
N GLU A 555 5.90 -22.15 3.68
CA GLU A 555 5.13 -22.90 4.70
C GLU A 555 4.85 -24.36 4.31
N ALA A 556 4.75 -24.69 3.01
CA ALA A 556 4.60 -26.07 2.56
C ALA A 556 5.92 -26.85 2.72
N ALA A 557 7.05 -26.26 2.33
CA ALA A 557 8.37 -26.86 2.48
C ALA A 557 8.75 -27.06 3.95
N ALA A 558 8.48 -26.09 4.82
CA ALA A 558 8.72 -26.24 6.27
C ALA A 558 7.93 -27.41 6.88
N ARG A 559 6.69 -27.67 6.43
CA ARG A 559 5.89 -28.83 6.85
C ARG A 559 6.32 -30.16 6.21
N GLU A 560 7.20 -30.13 5.23
CA GLU A 560 7.83 -31.30 4.62
C GLU A 560 9.12 -31.62 5.40
N GLU A 561 9.94 -30.61 5.69
CA GLU A 561 11.09 -30.66 6.60
C GLU A 561 10.71 -31.15 8.02
N GLU A 562 9.64 -30.60 8.62
CA GLU A 562 9.07 -31.07 9.91
C GLU A 562 8.60 -32.53 9.88
N ARG A 563 8.35 -33.12 8.70
CA ARG A 563 7.99 -34.54 8.55
C ARG A 563 9.21 -35.42 8.37
N GLU A 564 10.18 -35.00 7.56
CA GLU A 564 11.44 -35.74 7.40
C GLU A 564 12.20 -35.82 8.75
N ASP A 565 12.19 -34.75 9.55
CA ASP A 565 12.71 -34.74 10.93
C ASP A 565 11.92 -35.68 11.87
N PHE A 566 10.60 -35.78 11.70
CA PHE A 566 9.76 -36.66 12.52
C PHE A 566 9.95 -38.14 12.16
N ASP A 567 9.94 -38.47 10.88
CA ASP A 567 10.10 -39.84 10.36
C ASP A 567 11.52 -40.37 10.66
N THR A 568 12.56 -39.56 10.49
CA THR A 568 13.95 -39.94 10.90
C THR A 568 14.09 -40.09 12.41
N SER A 569 13.36 -39.29 13.21
CA SER A 569 13.29 -39.48 14.67
C SER A 569 12.50 -40.74 15.07
N ILE A 570 11.67 -41.31 14.20
CA ILE A 570 11.08 -42.64 14.40
C ILE A 570 12.10 -43.71 14.01
N GLU A 571 12.69 -43.65 12.81
CA GLU A 571 13.67 -44.65 12.36
C GLU A 571 14.84 -44.82 13.33
N SER A 572 15.33 -43.73 13.96
CA SER A 572 16.40 -43.80 14.95
C SER A 572 16.00 -44.60 16.21
N LYS A 573 14.79 -44.38 16.74
CA LYS A 573 14.26 -45.12 17.90
C LYS A 573 13.99 -46.57 17.53
N ASP A 574 13.51 -46.80 16.31
CA ASP A 574 13.28 -48.13 15.75
C ASP A 574 14.59 -48.90 15.53
N THR A 575 15.75 -48.23 15.39
CA THR A 575 17.07 -48.89 15.42
C THR A 575 17.62 -49.07 16.83
N GLU A 576 17.50 -48.09 17.72
CA GLU A 576 17.93 -48.22 19.13
C GLU A 576 17.22 -49.41 19.82
N GLN A 577 15.91 -49.58 19.59
CA GLN A 577 15.16 -50.73 20.10
C GLN A 577 15.65 -52.06 19.49
N LYS A 578 16.03 -52.09 18.20
CA LYS A 578 16.52 -53.30 17.53
C LYS A 578 17.96 -53.67 17.93
N GLU A 579 18.75 -52.74 18.42
CA GLU A 579 20.07 -53.03 19.02
C GLU A 579 19.89 -53.57 20.44
N LEU A 580 19.03 -52.96 21.26
CA LEU A 580 18.64 -53.49 22.59
C LEU A 580 18.07 -54.91 22.54
N ASP A 581 17.14 -55.16 21.60
CA ASP A 581 16.54 -56.50 21.38
C ASP A 581 17.56 -57.53 20.86
N GLN A 582 18.74 -57.09 20.36
CA GLN A 582 19.77 -57.96 19.78
C GLN A 582 20.86 -58.32 20.80
N ASP A 583 21.31 -57.37 21.62
CA ASP A 583 22.22 -57.64 22.73
C ASP A 583 21.59 -58.66 23.71
N MET A 584 20.30 -58.50 24.05
CA MET A 584 19.56 -59.43 24.91
C MET A 584 19.45 -60.88 24.40
N VAL A 585 19.80 -61.15 23.13
CA VAL A 585 19.78 -62.51 22.54
C VAL A 585 21.18 -63.15 22.55
N THR A 586 22.22 -62.44 22.98
CA THR A 586 23.62 -62.90 22.91
C THR A 586 24.21 -63.45 24.23
N GLU A 587 23.50 -63.38 25.35
CA GLU A 587 24.00 -63.84 26.66
C GLU A 587 23.64 -65.32 27.02
N ASP A 588 22.82 -66.01 26.23
CA ASP A 588 22.10 -67.24 26.66
C ASP A 588 22.54 -68.57 25.96
N GLU A 589 23.80 -68.70 25.52
CA GLU A 589 24.35 -69.93 24.87
C GLU A 589 25.76 -70.32 25.39
N ASP A 590 25.92 -70.62 26.71
CA ASP A 590 27.10 -71.38 27.22
C ASP A 590 26.96 -71.99 28.65
N ASP A 591 26.12 -73.03 28.87
CA ASP A 591 26.37 -74.11 29.88
C ASP A 591 25.48 -75.38 29.68
N PRO A 592 26.02 -76.63 29.73
CA PRO A 592 25.23 -77.86 29.54
C PRO A 592 24.99 -78.71 30.83
N GLY A 593 23.80 -78.59 31.47
CA GLY A 593 23.64 -78.94 32.90
C GLY A 593 22.44 -79.74 33.48
N SER A 594 21.83 -80.72 32.78
CA SER A 594 21.19 -81.92 33.42
C SER A 594 19.79 -81.91 34.12
N HIS A 595 19.10 -83.06 33.97
CA HIS A 595 18.21 -83.75 34.94
C HIS A 595 16.82 -83.20 35.39
N LYS A 596 15.79 -83.63 34.64
CA LYS A 596 14.51 -84.24 35.09
C LYS A 596 14.11 -84.10 36.59
N ARG A 597 12.94 -83.47 36.84
CA ARG A 597 11.85 -84.04 37.67
C ARG A 597 10.54 -83.29 37.43
N GLY A 598 9.51 -83.97 36.90
CA GLY A 598 8.17 -83.41 36.78
C GLY A 598 7.26 -83.81 37.96
N ARG A 599 6.25 -82.99 38.26
CA ARG A 599 5.11 -83.36 39.12
C ARG A 599 3.82 -82.72 38.60
N ARG A 600 2.69 -83.42 38.78
CA ARG A 600 1.35 -83.04 38.27
C ARG A 600 0.64 -82.07 39.20
N GLY A 601 -0.32 -81.32 38.67
CA GLY A 601 -1.37 -80.61 39.42
C GLY A 601 -2.47 -80.09 38.49
N ASN A 602 -3.66 -80.69 38.53
CA ASN A 602 -4.86 -80.21 37.84
C ASN A 602 -5.62 -79.20 38.72
N THR A 603 -6.23 -78.18 38.09
CA THR A 603 -7.66 -77.77 38.13
C THR A 603 -7.75 -76.42 37.40
N GLU A 604 -8.50 -76.17 36.31
CA GLU A 604 -9.82 -76.66 35.84
C GLU A 604 -11.02 -76.01 36.58
N ILE A 605 -12.03 -75.58 35.80
CA ILE A 605 -13.30 -74.93 36.21
C ILE A 605 -13.13 -73.45 36.65
N SER A 606 -13.92 -72.47 36.16
CA SER A 606 -15.08 -72.49 35.24
C SER A 606 -15.02 -71.42 34.16
#